data_AF-A0A7C4B509-F1
#
_entry.id   AF-A0A7C4B509-F1
#
_cell.length_a   1.000
_cell.length_b   1.000
_cell.length_c   1.000
_cell.angle_alpha   90.00
_cell.angle_beta   90.00
_cell.angle_gamma   90.00
#
_symmetry.space_group_name_H-M   'P 1'
#
loop_
_entity.id
_entity.type
_entity.pdbx_description
1 polymer ?
#
loop_
_entity_poly.entity_id
_entity_poly.type
_entity_poly.pdbx_seq_one_letter_code
_entity_poly.pdbx_strand_id
1 'polypeptide(L)'
;MIVMLEKREQRNFQGVDIKKLHAKSMEFWRNQLFNIIPLTEYAYRGEHFTPRLGLQRKIFVSMAGNGNNVLIDLTFSAEITETGAVAGAIGAVLLFPVAVAVGAVSYFEYENDANNLMRAFWEYMTLVADSPDKNIVAPVLPTPEQQVAMTENRQQMEQSQSALYCSQCGAKLDRESKFCKYCGSKV
;
A
#
# COMPACT_ATOMS: atom_id res chain seq x y z
N MET A 1 16.74 3.77 12.83
CA MET A 1 15.44 3.51 12.15
C MET A 1 14.38 4.47 12.71
N ILE A 2 13.57 5.09 11.85
CA ILE A 2 12.56 6.09 12.26
C ILE A 2 11.16 5.49 12.09
N VAL A 3 10.37 5.45 13.16
CA VAL A 3 8.96 5.04 13.12
C VAL A 3 8.16 6.16 12.48
N MET A 4 7.52 5.86 11.35
CA MET A 4 6.67 6.81 10.64
C MET A 4 5.21 6.67 11.08
N LEU A 5 4.75 5.43 11.25
CA LEU A 5 3.36 5.15 11.57
C LEU A 5 3.27 3.93 12.48
N GLU A 6 2.39 4.01 13.47
CA GLU A 6 1.89 2.87 14.21
C GLU A 6 0.37 2.99 14.33
N LYS A 7 -0.33 1.90 14.00
CA LYS A 7 -1.79 1.79 14.11
C LYS A 7 -2.13 0.49 14.80
N ARG A 8 -3.11 0.54 15.71
CA ARG A 8 -3.61 -0.64 16.41
C ARG A 8 -5.12 -0.68 16.35
N GLU A 9 -5.65 -1.84 15.99
CA GLU A 9 -7.08 -2.09 15.93
C GLU A 9 -7.42 -3.43 16.58
N GLN A 10 -8.61 -3.49 17.18
CA GLN A 10 -9.12 -4.70 17.82
C GLN A 10 -10.55 -4.95 17.36
N ARG A 11 -10.89 -6.21 17.03
CA ARG A 11 -12.26 -6.61 16.69
C ARG A 11 -12.62 -7.94 17.31
N ASN A 12 -13.89 -8.06 17.71
CA ASN A 12 -14.48 -9.29 18.22
C ASN A 12 -15.25 -10.00 17.12
N PHE A 13 -15.11 -11.32 17.04
CA PHE A 13 -15.84 -12.22 16.17
C PHE A 13 -16.56 -13.26 17.03
N GLN A 14 -17.75 -13.69 16.60
CA GLN A 14 -18.55 -14.68 17.32
C GLN A 14 -18.86 -15.87 16.41
N GLY A 15 -19.06 -17.04 17.01
CA GLY A 15 -19.57 -18.21 16.27
C GLY A 15 -18.56 -18.85 15.31
N VAL A 16 -17.27 -18.57 15.48
CA VAL A 16 -16.22 -19.08 14.58
C VAL A 16 -15.04 -19.62 15.38
N ASP A 17 -14.43 -20.69 14.88
CA ASP A 17 -13.25 -21.32 15.50
C ASP A 17 -12.02 -20.40 15.39
N ILE A 18 -11.37 -20.13 16.53
CA ILE A 18 -10.11 -19.36 16.62
C ILE A 18 -9.01 -19.95 15.73
N LYS A 19 -8.92 -21.27 15.58
CA LYS A 19 -7.94 -21.94 14.71
C LYS A 19 -8.18 -21.56 13.26
N LYS A 20 -9.45 -21.49 12.84
CA LYS A 20 -9.81 -21.08 11.48
C LYS A 20 -9.44 -19.61 11.25
N LEU A 21 -9.83 -18.71 12.16
CA LEU A 21 -9.48 -17.29 12.03
C LEU A 21 -7.96 -17.09 12.01
N HIS A 22 -7.23 -17.78 12.89
CA HIS A 22 -5.78 -17.70 12.95
C HIS A 22 -5.13 -18.13 11.63
N ALA A 23 -5.53 -19.30 11.10
CA ALA A 23 -5.03 -19.80 9.81
C ALA A 23 -5.32 -18.83 8.66
N LYS A 24 -6.56 -18.34 8.55
CA LYS A 24 -6.94 -17.40 7.50
C LYS A 24 -6.26 -16.04 7.64
N SER A 25 -6.06 -15.55 8.86
CA SER A 25 -5.33 -14.30 9.08
C SER A 25 -3.87 -14.39 8.59
N MET A 26 -3.17 -15.48 8.85
CA MET A 26 -1.82 -15.67 8.32
C MET A 26 -1.81 -15.80 6.79
N GLU A 27 -2.81 -16.47 6.19
CA GLU A 27 -2.98 -16.55 4.74
C GLU A 27 -3.09 -15.15 4.11
N PHE A 28 -3.92 -14.28 4.69
CA PHE A 28 -4.07 -12.90 4.22
C PHE A 28 -2.72 -12.18 4.16
N TRP A 29 -1.96 -12.19 5.25
CA TRP A 29 -0.70 -11.44 5.32
C TRP A 29 0.40 -12.05 4.44
N ARG A 30 0.45 -13.39 4.30
CA ARG A 30 1.36 -14.05 3.33
C ARG A 30 1.04 -13.64 1.91
N ASN A 31 -0.25 -13.52 1.56
CA ASN A 31 -0.67 -13.05 0.23
C ASN A 31 -0.31 -11.57 -0.01
N GLN A 32 -0.11 -10.79 1.06
CA GLN A 32 0.45 -9.42 0.99
C GLN A 32 1.99 -9.39 1.06
N LEU A 33 2.64 -10.54 0.85
CA LEU A 33 4.11 -10.72 0.85
C LEU A 33 4.78 -10.46 2.22
N PHE A 34 4.03 -10.53 3.32
CA PHE A 34 4.65 -10.51 4.65
C PHE A 34 5.29 -11.87 4.94
N ASN A 35 6.54 -11.84 5.39
CA ASN A 35 7.18 -12.99 5.99
C ASN A 35 6.63 -13.19 7.40
N ILE A 36 5.90 -14.28 7.63
CA ILE A 36 5.20 -14.56 8.90
C ILE A 36 6.04 -15.43 9.82
N ILE A 37 6.26 -14.95 11.03
CA ILE A 37 7.00 -15.59 12.12
C ILE A 37 6.01 -15.86 13.27
N PRO A 38 5.64 -17.13 13.51
CA PRO A 38 4.83 -17.50 14.67
C PRO A 38 5.52 -17.14 15.99
N LEU A 39 4.77 -16.66 16.96
CA LEU A 39 5.28 -16.29 18.29
C LEU A 39 4.69 -17.20 19.38
N THR A 40 3.38 -17.41 19.35
CA THR A 40 2.64 -18.33 20.23
C THR A 40 1.59 -19.09 19.41
N GLU A 41 0.72 -19.87 20.05
CA GLU A 41 -0.32 -20.65 19.35
C GLU A 41 -1.24 -19.78 18.48
N TYR A 42 -1.60 -18.58 18.97
CA TYR A 42 -2.51 -17.65 18.29
C TYR A 42 -1.94 -16.25 18.13
N ALA A 43 -0.60 -16.12 18.13
CA ALA A 43 0.06 -14.86 17.85
C ALA A 43 1.23 -15.04 16.89
N TYR A 44 1.40 -14.06 16.00
CA TYR A 44 2.50 -14.01 15.04
C TYR A 44 2.91 -12.58 14.74
N ARG A 45 4.14 -12.43 14.26
CA ARG A 45 4.63 -11.22 13.62
C ARG A 45 4.72 -11.44 12.11
N GLY A 46 4.49 -10.41 11.33
CA GLY A 46 4.85 -10.37 9.92
C GLY A 46 5.77 -9.20 9.62
N GLU A 47 6.69 -9.36 8.68
CA GLU A 47 7.51 -8.26 8.20
C GLU A 47 7.59 -8.26 6.67
N HIS A 48 7.57 -7.07 6.07
CA HIS A 48 7.76 -6.88 4.63
C HIS A 48 8.66 -5.66 4.40
N PHE A 49 9.82 -5.90 3.81
CA PHE A 49 10.78 -4.86 3.44
C PHE A 49 10.68 -4.52 1.95
N THR A 50 10.74 -3.22 1.64
CA THR A 50 10.60 -2.66 0.30
C THR A 50 11.87 -1.86 -0.01
N PRO A 51 12.89 -2.46 -0.65
CA PRO A 51 14.21 -1.86 -0.80
C PRO A 51 14.19 -0.54 -1.57
N ARG A 52 13.37 -0.44 -2.63
CA ARG A 52 13.29 0.76 -3.47
C ARG A 52 12.82 1.99 -2.69
N LEU A 53 11.99 1.77 -1.66
CA LEU A 53 11.43 2.83 -0.82
C LEU A 53 12.16 2.95 0.53
N GLY A 54 13.09 2.06 0.83
CA GLY A 54 13.70 1.97 2.17
C GLY A 54 12.67 1.76 3.29
N LEU A 55 11.52 1.17 2.97
CA LEU A 55 10.38 1.01 3.87
C LEU A 55 10.37 -0.39 4.47
N GLN A 56 10.30 -0.49 5.79
CA GLN A 56 10.02 -1.72 6.52
C GLN A 56 8.63 -1.64 7.14
N ARG A 57 7.74 -2.55 6.75
CA ARG A 57 6.42 -2.72 7.34
C ARG A 57 6.44 -3.91 8.28
N LYS A 58 5.82 -3.76 9.45
CA LYS A 58 5.69 -4.83 10.44
C LYS A 58 4.24 -4.94 10.87
N ILE A 59 3.80 -6.17 11.10
CA ILE A 59 2.51 -6.46 11.72
C ILE A 59 2.71 -7.36 12.91
N PHE A 60 1.92 -7.15 13.95
CA PHE A 60 1.75 -8.09 15.05
C PHE A 60 0.27 -8.41 15.15
N VAL A 61 -0.05 -9.70 15.13
CA VAL A 61 -1.42 -10.18 15.30
C VAL A 61 -1.44 -11.11 16.48
N SER A 62 -2.41 -10.94 17.38
CA SER A 62 -2.72 -11.90 18.42
C SER A 62 -4.21 -12.15 18.50
N MET A 63 -4.60 -13.35 18.92
CA MET A 63 -5.99 -13.72 19.14
C MET A 63 -6.19 -14.33 20.52
N ALA A 64 -7.31 -13.99 21.14
CA ALA A 64 -7.74 -14.57 22.40
C ALA A 64 -9.18 -15.09 22.27
N GLY A 65 -9.38 -16.37 22.57
CA GLY A 65 -10.71 -16.99 22.60
C GLY A 65 -11.30 -16.95 24.00
N ASN A 66 -12.58 -16.57 24.12
CA ASN A 66 -13.36 -16.70 25.35
C ASN A 66 -14.76 -17.21 25.00
N GLY A 67 -15.01 -18.50 25.26
CA GLY A 67 -16.26 -19.16 24.89
C GLY A 67 -16.47 -19.13 23.38
N ASN A 68 -17.56 -18.47 22.95
CA ASN A 68 -17.90 -18.33 21.53
C ASN A 68 -17.33 -17.05 20.88
N ASN A 69 -16.52 -16.28 21.60
CA ASN A 69 -15.96 -15.02 21.14
C ASN A 69 -14.47 -15.16 20.87
N VAL A 70 -14.00 -14.59 19.77
CA VAL A 70 -12.58 -14.45 19.45
C VAL A 70 -12.27 -12.97 19.29
N LEU A 71 -11.40 -12.44 20.15
CA LEU A 71 -10.82 -11.11 20.00
C LEU A 71 -9.57 -11.23 19.12
N ILE A 72 -9.49 -10.44 18.05
CA ILE A 72 -8.29 -10.27 17.24
C ILE A 72 -7.71 -8.88 17.52
N ASP A 73 -6.44 -8.81 17.89
CA ASP A 73 -5.64 -7.59 18.00
C ASP A 73 -4.66 -7.53 16.84
N LEU A 74 -4.65 -6.42 16.11
CA LEU A 74 -3.73 -6.13 15.01
C LEU A 74 -3.01 -4.82 15.31
N THR A 75 -1.69 -4.89 15.35
CA THR A 75 -0.80 -3.72 15.29
C THR A 75 -0.08 -3.72 13.96
N PHE A 76 -0.08 -2.59 13.26
CA PHE A 76 0.67 -2.33 12.05
C PHE A 76 1.66 -1.20 12.31
N SER A 77 2.91 -1.36 11.91
CA SER A 77 3.91 -0.29 11.92
C SER A 77 4.62 -0.16 10.59
N ALA A 78 5.03 1.07 10.28
CA ALA A 78 5.86 1.41 9.13
C ALA A 78 7.07 2.22 9.60
N GLU A 79 8.25 1.77 9.23
CA GLU A 79 9.54 2.32 9.64
C GLU A 79 10.40 2.57 8.40
N ILE A 80 11.11 3.70 8.37
CA ILE A 80 12.10 4.00 7.32
C ILE A 80 13.49 3.61 7.79
N THR A 81 14.22 2.89 6.95
CA THR A 81 15.61 2.50 7.20
C THR A 81 16.57 3.68 7.00
N GLU A 82 17.72 3.66 7.67
CA GLU A 82 18.74 4.70 7.55
C GLU A 82 19.30 4.80 6.11
N THR A 83 19.34 3.69 5.37
CA THR A 83 19.69 3.69 3.94
C THR A 83 18.61 4.37 3.08
N GLY A 84 17.32 4.18 3.40
CA GLY A 84 16.21 4.91 2.75
C GLY A 84 16.22 6.42 3.05
N ALA A 85 16.67 6.79 4.24
CA ALA A 85 16.86 8.19 4.64
C ALA A 85 17.94 8.90 3.81
N VAL A 86 19.03 8.20 3.47
CA VAL A 86 20.17 8.73 2.70
C VAL A 86 19.93 8.73 1.19
N ALA A 87 19.05 7.85 0.68
CA ALA A 87 18.77 7.70 -0.76
C ALA A 87 17.65 8.61 -1.31
N GLY A 88 17.01 9.47 -0.50
CA GLY A 88 16.09 10.50 -0.99
C GLY A 88 14.75 10.66 -0.25
N ALA A 89 14.44 9.86 0.76
CA ALA A 89 13.11 9.91 1.40
C ALA A 89 12.93 11.00 2.49
N ILE A 90 14.01 11.54 3.08
CA ILE A 90 13.89 12.56 4.15
C ILE A 90 14.01 14.00 3.62
N GLY A 91 14.48 14.20 2.39
CA GLY A 91 14.66 15.55 1.82
C GLY A 91 13.38 16.39 1.73
N ALA A 92 12.19 15.78 1.75
CA ALA A 92 10.92 16.48 1.60
C ALA A 92 10.10 16.62 2.91
N VAL A 93 10.48 15.96 4.02
CA VAL A 93 9.53 15.69 5.12
C VAL A 93 9.47 16.78 6.20
N LEU A 94 10.37 17.78 6.22
CA LEU A 94 10.30 18.77 7.30
C LEU A 94 9.49 20.04 7.00
N LEU A 95 9.05 20.35 5.77
CA LEU A 95 8.46 21.68 5.51
C LEU A 95 7.30 21.87 4.53
N PHE A 96 6.76 20.89 3.78
CA PHE A 96 5.63 21.20 2.87
C PHE A 96 4.59 20.08 2.69
N PRO A 97 3.27 20.41 2.69
CA PRO A 97 2.17 19.45 2.52
C PRO A 97 1.98 18.92 1.09
N VAL A 98 2.88 19.24 0.15
CA VAL A 98 2.79 18.80 -1.26
C VAL A 98 4.17 18.35 -1.74
N ALA A 99 4.54 17.12 -1.43
CA ALA A 99 5.69 16.48 -2.06
C ALA A 99 5.20 15.63 -3.24
N VAL A 100 4.85 16.28 -4.35
CA VAL A 100 4.82 15.60 -5.66
C VAL A 100 6.25 15.70 -6.20
N ALA A 101 7.14 14.88 -5.65
CA ALA A 101 8.42 14.63 -6.27
C ALA A 101 8.41 13.16 -6.70
N VAL A 102 8.56 12.92 -8.01
CA VAL A 102 8.78 11.59 -8.57
C VAL A 102 9.98 10.99 -7.82
N GLY A 103 9.72 10.03 -6.93
CA GLY A 103 10.73 9.38 -6.08
C GLY A 103 10.66 9.61 -4.58
N ALA A 104 9.81 10.53 -4.06
CA ALA A 104 9.59 10.67 -2.61
C ALA A 104 8.18 10.19 -2.25
N VAL A 105 8.08 9.04 -1.59
CA VAL A 105 6.79 8.57 -1.06
C VAL A 105 6.43 9.43 0.15
N SER A 106 5.31 10.15 0.03
CA SER A 106 4.87 11.07 1.07
C SER A 106 4.31 10.30 2.28
N TYR A 107 4.34 10.93 3.47
CA TYR A 107 3.72 10.38 4.67
C TYR A 107 2.27 9.90 4.43
N PHE A 108 1.50 10.67 3.65
CA PHE A 108 0.12 10.37 3.33
C PHE A 108 -0.05 9.05 2.55
N GLU A 109 0.89 8.71 1.68
CA GLU A 109 0.85 7.46 0.92
C GLU A 109 1.09 6.24 1.81
N TYR A 110 2.01 6.34 2.78
CA TYR A 110 2.20 5.28 3.77
C TYR A 110 0.96 5.09 4.65
N GLU A 111 0.35 6.19 5.08
CA GLU A 111 -0.86 6.11 5.88
C GLU A 111 -2.03 5.52 5.10
N ASN A 112 -2.18 5.89 3.82
CA ASN A 112 -3.20 5.34 2.94
C ASN A 112 -2.98 3.85 2.65
N ASP A 113 -1.73 3.42 2.40
CA ASP A 113 -1.38 2.00 2.25
C ASP A 113 -1.75 1.20 3.51
N ALA A 114 -1.33 1.68 4.69
CA ALA A 114 -1.65 1.05 5.97
C ALA A 114 -3.17 0.95 6.18
N ASN A 115 -3.91 2.03 5.93
CA ASN A 115 -5.37 2.05 6.01
C ASN A 115 -6.02 1.04 5.06
N ASN A 116 -5.52 0.93 3.82
CA ASN A 116 -6.05 0.00 2.83
C ASN A 116 -5.79 -1.46 3.22
N LEU A 117 -4.58 -1.78 3.67
CA LEU A 117 -4.21 -3.11 4.15
C LEU A 117 -5.01 -3.53 5.37
N MET A 118 -5.11 -2.65 6.38
CA MET A 118 -5.86 -2.94 7.60
C MET A 118 -7.36 -3.09 7.32
N ARG A 119 -7.94 -2.22 6.48
CA ARG A 119 -9.33 -2.35 6.05
C ARG A 119 -9.60 -3.67 5.33
N ALA A 120 -8.78 -4.02 4.34
CA ALA A 120 -8.94 -5.26 3.60
C ALA A 120 -8.75 -6.50 4.48
N PHE A 121 -7.83 -6.45 5.45
CA PHE A 121 -7.68 -7.49 6.46
C PHE A 121 -8.99 -7.70 7.22
N TRP A 122 -9.57 -6.63 7.74
CA TRP A 122 -10.79 -6.74 8.52
C TRP A 122 -12.00 -7.16 7.71
N GLU A 123 -12.17 -6.65 6.49
CA GLU A 123 -13.22 -7.10 5.57
C GLU A 123 -13.08 -8.60 5.30
N TYR A 124 -11.87 -9.09 5.06
CA TYR A 124 -11.59 -10.50 4.87
C TYR A 124 -11.90 -11.34 6.12
N MET A 125 -11.50 -10.89 7.32
CA MET A 125 -11.80 -11.59 8.57
C MET A 125 -13.30 -11.66 8.84
N THR A 126 -14.05 -10.59 8.54
CA THR A 126 -15.52 -10.58 8.61
C THR A 126 -16.13 -11.61 7.64
N LEU A 127 -15.70 -11.63 6.38
CA LEU A 127 -16.18 -12.62 5.41
C LEU A 127 -15.89 -14.07 5.83
N VAL A 128 -14.73 -14.33 6.43
CA VAL A 128 -14.36 -15.66 6.94
C VAL A 128 -15.25 -16.06 8.12
N ALA A 129 -15.57 -15.11 9.01
CA ALA A 129 -16.42 -15.35 10.16
C ALA A 129 -17.90 -15.57 9.76
N ASP A 130 -18.41 -14.81 8.79
CA ASP A 130 -19.79 -14.93 8.30
C ASP A 130 -20.03 -16.18 7.44
N SER A 131 -18.96 -16.83 6.96
CA SER A 131 -19.04 -18.02 6.11
C SER A 131 -18.00 -19.08 6.53
N PRO A 132 -18.16 -19.70 7.72
CA PRO A 132 -17.20 -20.62 8.30
C PRO A 132 -16.98 -21.91 7.49
N ASP A 133 -17.87 -22.25 6.56
CA ASP A 133 -17.72 -23.46 5.74
C ASP A 133 -17.21 -23.17 4.32
N LYS A 134 -17.11 -21.89 3.94
CA LYS A 134 -16.64 -21.51 2.60
C LYS A 134 -15.13 -21.35 2.56
N ASN A 135 -14.56 -21.73 1.43
CA ASN A 135 -13.18 -21.41 1.09
C ASN A 135 -13.08 -19.97 0.58
N ILE A 136 -13.01 -19.02 1.50
CA ILE A 136 -12.77 -17.61 1.17
C ILE A 136 -11.27 -17.44 0.87
N VAL A 137 -10.98 -16.84 -0.28
CA VAL A 137 -9.61 -16.52 -0.72
C VAL A 137 -9.29 -15.08 -0.31
N ALA A 138 -8.12 -14.85 0.27
CA ALA A 138 -7.71 -13.51 0.65
C ALA A 138 -7.47 -12.63 -0.60
N PRO A 139 -7.93 -11.37 -0.60
CA PRO A 139 -7.63 -10.44 -1.69
C PRO A 139 -6.13 -10.14 -1.73
N VAL A 140 -5.58 -9.87 -2.92
CA VAL A 140 -4.20 -9.41 -3.08
C VAL A 140 -4.24 -7.92 -3.39
N LEU A 141 -3.61 -7.11 -2.55
CA LEU A 141 -3.53 -5.66 -2.74
C LEU A 141 -2.23 -5.27 -3.46
N PRO A 142 -2.25 -4.19 -4.24
CA PRO A 142 -1.03 -3.67 -4.87
C PRO A 142 -0.05 -3.19 -3.80
N THR A 143 1.23 -3.54 -3.95
CA THR A 143 2.29 -3.09 -3.05
C THR A 143 2.54 -1.58 -3.20
N PRO A 144 3.17 -0.91 -2.22
CA PRO A 144 3.56 0.49 -2.34
C PRO A 144 4.38 0.79 -3.61
N GLU A 145 5.29 -0.10 -3.99
CA GLU A 145 6.07 0.04 -5.23
C GLU A 145 5.19 0.01 -6.48
N GLN A 146 4.18 -0.86 -6.50
CA GLN A 146 3.22 -0.95 -7.59
C GLN A 146 2.33 0.29 -7.64
N GLN A 147 1.90 0.82 -6.50
CA GLN A 147 1.09 2.05 -6.42
C GLN A 147 1.87 3.27 -6.93
N VAL A 148 3.15 3.38 -6.59
CA VAL A 148 4.04 4.43 -7.12
C VAL A 148 4.20 4.27 -8.64
N ALA A 149 4.50 3.07 -9.13
CA ALA A 149 4.65 2.83 -10.56
C ALA A 149 3.37 3.11 -11.36
N MET A 150 2.19 2.80 -10.80
CA MET A 150 0.90 3.11 -11.42
C MET A 150 0.65 4.62 -11.48
N THR A 151 1.01 5.36 -10.43
CA THR A 151 0.89 6.82 -10.37
C THR A 151 1.85 7.49 -11.36
N GLU A 152 3.11 7.06 -11.41
CA GLU A 152 4.11 7.54 -12.38
C GLU A 152 3.63 7.31 -13.82
N ASN A 153 3.13 6.12 -14.13
CA ASN A 153 2.59 5.81 -15.45
C ASN A 153 1.38 6.67 -15.79
N ARG A 154 0.47 6.92 -14.84
CA ARG A 154 -0.69 7.81 -15.06
C ARG A 154 -0.24 9.24 -15.39
N GLN A 155 0.73 9.78 -14.65
CA GLN A 155 1.27 11.11 -14.89
C GLN A 155 1.95 11.21 -16.26
N GLN A 156 2.73 10.19 -16.64
CA GLN A 156 3.35 10.14 -17.97
C GLN A 156 2.31 10.06 -19.10
N MET A 157 1.23 9.30 -18.90
CA MET A 157 0.12 9.23 -19.86
C MET A 157 -0.61 10.57 -19.98
N GLU A 158 -0.92 11.26 -18.88
CA GLU A 158 -1.53 12.60 -18.90
C GLU A 158 -0.64 13.65 -19.58
N GLN A 159 0.68 13.59 -19.35
CA GLN A 159 1.64 14.43 -20.07
C GLN A 159 1.70 14.10 -21.57
N SER A 160 1.59 12.82 -21.94
CA SER A 160 1.59 12.39 -23.34
C SER A 160 0.30 12.73 -24.10
N GLN A 161 -0.88 12.61 -23.47
CA GLN A 161 -2.18 12.94 -24.08
C GLN A 161 -2.35 14.43 -24.35
N SER A 162 -1.55 15.25 -23.68
CA SER A 162 -1.52 16.68 -23.89
C SER A 162 -0.58 17.15 -25.00
N ALA A 163 0.10 16.21 -25.66
CA ALA A 163 0.89 16.51 -26.84
C ALA A 163 -0.06 16.78 -28.01
N LEU A 164 -0.18 18.05 -28.41
CA LEU A 164 -0.79 18.37 -29.69
C LEU A 164 0.14 17.88 -30.81
N TYR A 165 -0.46 17.42 -31.90
CA TYR A 165 0.26 17.07 -33.13
C TYR A 165 -0.25 17.95 -34.28
N CYS A 166 0.65 18.34 -35.17
CA CYS A 166 0.30 19.14 -36.34
C CYS A 166 -0.53 18.30 -37.32
N SER A 167 -1.71 18.81 -37.70
CA SER A 167 -2.59 18.16 -38.67
C SER A 167 -2.05 18.13 -40.10
N GLN A 168 -1.05 18.96 -40.42
CA GLN A 168 -0.45 19.06 -41.75
C GLN A 168 0.79 18.18 -41.93
N CYS A 169 1.68 18.10 -40.94
CA CYS A 169 2.94 17.34 -41.06
C CYS A 169 3.14 16.26 -39.99
N GLY A 170 2.22 16.13 -39.04
CA GLY A 170 2.30 15.14 -37.96
C GLY A 170 3.33 15.46 -36.85
N ALA A 171 4.02 16.60 -36.92
CA ALA A 171 5.03 16.96 -35.91
C ALA A 171 4.39 17.25 -34.55
N LYS A 172 5.07 16.86 -33.46
CA LYS A 172 4.68 17.18 -32.09
C LYS A 172 4.78 18.68 -31.83
N LEU A 173 3.71 19.27 -31.30
CA LEU A 173 3.56 20.69 -31.01
C LEU A 173 3.61 20.94 -29.50
N ASP A 174 4.20 22.08 -29.12
CA ASP A 174 4.13 22.58 -27.76
C ASP A 174 2.74 23.22 -27.53
N ARG A 175 2.14 23.07 -26.34
CA ARG A 175 0.74 23.45 -26.06
C ARG A 175 0.39 24.92 -26.35
N GLU A 176 1.38 25.82 -26.39
CA GLU A 176 1.20 27.25 -26.66
C GLU A 176 1.59 27.68 -28.08
N SER A 177 1.91 26.72 -28.96
CA SER A 177 2.33 27.02 -30.33
C SER A 177 1.15 27.56 -31.15
N LYS A 178 1.29 28.76 -31.72
CA LYS A 178 0.33 29.33 -32.69
C LYS A 178 0.61 28.89 -34.13
N PHE A 179 1.83 28.40 -34.39
CA PHE A 179 2.29 27.91 -35.68
C PHE A 179 3.21 26.69 -35.48
N CYS A 180 3.18 25.74 -36.42
CA CYS A 180 4.07 24.60 -36.41
C CYS A 180 5.51 25.03 -36.76
N LYS A 181 6.46 24.78 -35.86
CA LYS A 181 7.89 25.11 -36.08
C LYS A 181 8.57 24.31 -37.20
N TYR A 182 7.95 23.24 -37.68
CA TYR A 182 8.53 22.37 -38.72
C TYR A 182 7.98 22.63 -40.12
N CYS A 183 6.69 22.90 -40.27
CA CYS A 183 6.05 23.15 -41.58
C CYS A 183 5.42 24.54 -41.73
N GLY A 184 5.41 25.36 -40.68
CA GLY A 184 4.89 26.73 -40.70
C GLY A 184 3.36 26.85 -40.67
N SER A 185 2.61 25.74 -40.69
CA SER A 185 1.14 25.78 -40.67
C SER A 185 0.62 26.35 -39.35
N LYS A 186 -0.42 27.16 -39.42
CA LYS A 186 -1.14 27.63 -38.24
C LYS A 186 -1.82 26.45 -37.51
N VAL A 187 -1.80 26.46 -36.18
CA VAL A 187 -2.31 25.39 -35.29
C VAL A 187 -3.26 25.94 -34.25
#